data_AF-A0A929J1D8-F1
#
_entry.id   AF-A0A929J1D8-F1
#
_cell.length_a   1.000
_cell.length_b   1.000
_cell.length_c   1.000
_cell.angle_alpha   90.00
_cell.angle_beta   90.00
_cell.angle_gamma   90.00
#
_symmetry.space_group_name_H-M   'P 1'
#
loop_
_entity.id
_entity.type
_entity.pdbx_description
1 polymer ?
#
loop_
_entity_poly.entity_id
_entity_poly.type
_entity_poly.pdbx_seq_one_letter_code
_entity_poly.pdbx_strand_id
1 'polypeptide(L)'
;AVFIAPEIDDSIEIDINPADLRIDVYRASGAGGQHVNRTESAVRITHLPTNTVVQCQNDRSQHKNKATAMKQLKSKLYKLEMQQRQSEQQIVENGKADIGWGSQIRSYVLDKSHIKDLRTGIENTNTQAVLDGDLDKFIEASLKAGL
;
A
#
# COMPACT_ATOMS: atom_id res chain seq x y z
N ALA A 1 -18.33 -6.95 -13.07
CA ALA A 1 -17.55 -7.63 -12.01
C ALA A 1 -17.84 -6.95 -10.69
N VAL A 2 -17.87 -7.71 -9.60
CA VAL A 2 -17.99 -7.17 -8.22
C VAL A 2 -16.69 -7.51 -7.51
N PHE A 3 -16.06 -6.50 -6.88
CA PHE A 3 -14.81 -6.66 -6.14
C PHE A 3 -15.05 -6.20 -4.70
N ILE A 4 -14.61 -7.01 -3.75
CA ILE A 4 -14.75 -6.75 -2.32
C ILE A 4 -13.32 -6.71 -1.77
N ALA A 5 -12.99 -5.61 -1.09
CA ALA A 5 -11.74 -5.46 -0.37
C ALA A 5 -12.06 -4.98 1.05
N PRO A 6 -11.31 -5.44 2.07
CA PRO A 6 -11.47 -4.92 3.42
C PRO A 6 -11.08 -3.46 3.46
N GLU A 7 -11.74 -2.69 4.33
CA GLU A 7 -11.30 -1.35 4.69
C GLU A 7 -10.09 -1.48 5.63
N ILE A 8 -8.99 -0.82 5.28
CA ILE A 8 -7.77 -0.77 6.08
C ILE A 8 -7.55 0.70 6.41
N ASP A 9 -7.38 1.02 7.70
CA ASP A 9 -7.08 2.40 8.12
C ASP A 9 -5.71 2.83 7.56
N ASP A 10 -5.65 4.01 6.96
CA ASP A 10 -4.50 4.50 6.20
C ASP A 10 -3.50 5.31 7.05
N SER A 11 -3.58 5.18 8.37
CA SER A 11 -2.70 5.87 9.32
C SER A 11 -1.31 5.22 9.39
N ILE A 12 -0.46 5.47 8.37
CA ILE A 12 0.94 5.00 8.35
C ILE A 12 1.80 5.90 9.24
N GLU A 13 1.92 5.54 10.53
CA GLU A 13 2.91 6.14 11.43
C GLU A 13 4.26 5.41 11.31
N ILE A 14 5.20 6.03 10.61
CA ILE A 14 6.58 5.53 10.54
C ILE A 14 7.34 6.03 11.77
N ASP A 15 7.44 5.16 12.77
CA ASP A 15 8.40 5.34 13.85
C ASP A 15 9.79 4.92 13.38
N ILE A 16 10.79 5.79 13.61
CA ILE A 16 12.15 5.54 13.19
C ILE A 16 13.00 5.40 14.45
N ASN A 17 13.37 4.16 14.75
CA ASN A 17 14.26 3.90 15.86
C ASN A 17 15.65 4.51 15.58
N PRO A 18 16.19 5.36 16.46
CA PRO A 18 17.52 5.95 16.27
C PRO A 18 18.66 4.91 16.22
N ALA A 19 18.46 3.70 16.74
CA ALA A 19 19.47 2.63 16.68
C ALA A 19 19.69 2.09 15.25
N ASP A 20 18.67 2.17 14.40
CA ASP A 20 18.70 1.67 13.02
C ASP A 20 19.30 2.69 12.03
N LEU A 21 19.73 3.84 12.54
CA LEU A 21 20.29 4.94 11.77
C LEU A 21 21.79 5.02 11.93
N ARG A 22 22.51 4.89 10.82
CA ARG A 22 23.92 5.28 10.75
C ARG A 22 24.03 6.73 10.30
N ILE A 23 24.63 7.58 11.13
CA ILE A 23 24.81 9.00 10.85
C ILE A 23 26.29 9.28 10.61
N ASP A 24 26.64 9.56 9.36
CA ASP A 24 27.99 9.90 8.94
C ASP A 24 28.07 11.42 8.72
N VAL A 25 29.08 12.07 9.29
CA VAL A 25 29.33 13.51 9.14
C VAL A 25 30.57 13.69 8.27
N TYR A 26 30.50 14.56 7.28
CA TYR A 26 31.59 14.77 6.32
C TYR A 26 31.60 16.20 5.80
N ARG A 27 32.64 16.55 5.03
CA ARG A 27 32.75 17.87 4.41
C ARG A 27 31.83 17.96 3.21
N ALA A 28 31.06 19.05 3.14
CA ALA A 28 30.22 19.31 1.99
C ALA A 28 31.08 19.44 0.72
N SER A 29 30.61 18.86 -0.39
CA SER A 29 31.27 18.99 -1.68
C SER A 29 30.65 20.13 -2.48
N GLY A 30 31.48 21.06 -2.97
CA GLY A 30 31.02 22.17 -3.81
C GLY A 30 31.99 23.35 -3.85
N ALA A 31 31.73 24.29 -4.77
CA ALA A 31 32.43 25.57 -4.87
C ALA A 31 32.04 26.49 -3.70
N GLY A 32 32.53 26.18 -2.50
CA GLY A 32 32.26 26.93 -1.27
C GLY A 32 33.46 27.76 -0.80
N GLY A 33 33.19 28.76 0.03
CA GLY A 33 34.23 29.56 0.69
C GLY A 33 35.01 28.76 1.77
N GLN A 34 35.92 29.43 2.49
CA GLN A 34 36.78 28.81 3.52
C GLN A 34 36.01 27.94 4.53
N HIS A 35 34.78 28.33 4.88
CA HIS A 35 33.92 27.60 5.81
C HIS A 35 33.55 26.19 5.32
N VAL A 36 33.36 26.01 4.01
CA VAL A 36 32.99 24.71 3.40
C VAL A 36 34.19 23.76 3.35
N ASN A 37 35.40 24.30 3.16
CA ASN A 37 36.62 23.51 3.05
C ASN A 37 37.18 23.05 4.40
N ARG A 38 36.86 23.76 5.49
CA ARG A 38 37.41 23.50 6.82
C ARG A 38 36.45 22.85 7.80
N THR A 39 35.14 23.03 7.63
CA THR A 39 34.13 22.55 8.59
C THR A 39 33.33 21.37 8.03
N GLU A 40 33.17 20.33 8.85
CA GLU A 40 32.35 19.15 8.52
C GLU A 40 30.88 19.42 8.84
N SER A 41 30.18 20.04 7.90
CA SER A 41 28.76 20.40 8.06
C SER A 41 27.79 19.45 7.34
N ALA A 42 28.24 18.64 6.38
CA ALA A 42 27.36 17.74 5.64
C ALA A 42 27.04 16.48 6.46
N VAL A 43 25.79 16.02 6.38
CA VAL A 43 25.30 14.86 7.12
C VAL A 43 24.68 13.87 6.16
N ARG A 44 25.09 12.61 6.28
CA ARG A 44 24.49 11.46 5.61
C ARG A 44 23.84 10.58 6.66
N ILE A 45 22.61 10.17 6.41
CA ILE A 45 21.86 9.23 7.25
C ILE A 45 21.55 8.01 6.39
N THR A 46 21.93 6.85 6.89
CA THR A 46 21.62 5.55 6.29
C THR A 46 20.70 4.80 7.23
N HIS A 47 19.52 4.41 6.74
CA HIS A 47 18.63 3.48 7.43
C HIS A 47 19.09 2.06 7.12
N LEU A 48 19.59 1.34 8.13
CA LEU A 48 20.17 0.01 7.97
C LEU A 48 19.16 -1.04 7.46
N PRO A 49 17.89 -1.09 7.94
CA PRO A 49 16.93 -2.09 7.49
C PRO A 49 16.57 -2.00 6.01
N THR A 50 16.42 -0.78 5.48
CA THR A 50 16.00 -0.57 4.08
C THR A 50 17.16 -0.15 3.17
N ASN A 51 18.39 -0.06 3.70
CA ASN A 51 19.56 0.51 3.03
C ASN A 51 19.33 1.89 2.37
N THR A 52 18.31 2.63 2.83
CA THR A 52 17.96 3.92 2.24
C THR A 52 18.91 5.00 2.74
N VAL A 53 19.59 5.66 1.80
CA VAL A 53 20.55 6.72 2.09
C VAL A 53 19.97 8.08 1.75
N VAL A 54 20.15 9.04 2.66
CA VAL A 54 19.80 10.44 2.50
C VAL A 54 20.99 11.30 2.91
N GLN A 55 21.22 12.38 2.17
CA GLN A 55 22.30 13.32 2.46
C GLN A 55 21.81 14.76 2.36
N CYS A 56 22.28 15.62 3.27
CA CYS A 56 21.97 17.03 3.28
C CYS A 56 23.23 17.86 3.54
N GLN A 57 23.45 18.87 2.71
CA GLN A 57 24.60 19.78 2.80
C GLN A 57 24.24 21.25 2.54
N ASN A 58 22.94 21.60 2.60
CA ASN A 58 22.44 22.91 2.16
C ASN A 58 22.74 24.03 3.17
N ASP A 59 22.81 23.70 4.46
CA ASP A 59 23.06 24.66 5.52
C ASP A 59 24.52 24.64 5.99
N ARG A 60 24.98 25.78 6.52
CA ARG A 60 26.26 25.89 7.24
C ARG A 60 26.29 25.13 8.57
N SER A 61 25.13 24.82 9.15
CA SER A 61 25.00 24.18 10.46
C SER A 61 24.71 22.69 10.32
N GLN A 62 25.53 21.87 10.99
CA GLN A 62 25.38 20.42 11.04
C GLN A 62 24.02 19.99 11.60
N HIS A 63 23.54 20.64 12.66
CA HIS A 63 22.26 20.29 13.30
C HIS A 63 21.07 20.53 12.37
N LYS A 64 21.11 21.61 11.58
CA LYS A 64 20.09 21.90 10.56
C LYS A 64 20.13 20.88 9.43
N ASN A 65 21.32 20.51 8.96
CA ASN A 65 21.48 19.46 7.95
C ASN A 65 20.98 18.09 8.46
N LYS A 66 21.24 17.75 9.72
CA LYS A 66 20.72 16.52 10.36
C LYS A 66 19.19 16.52 10.42
N ALA A 67 18.57 17.61 10.87
CA ALA A 67 17.11 17.72 10.94
C ALA A 67 16.45 17.62 9.55
N THR A 68 17.03 18.29 8.55
CA THR A 68 16.54 18.22 7.16
C THR A 68 16.73 16.83 6.56
N ALA A 69 17.87 16.18 6.79
CA ALA A 69 18.12 14.81 6.35
C ALA A 69 17.14 13.83 7.00
N MET A 70 16.78 14.01 8.28
CA MET A 70 15.78 13.18 8.97
C MET A 70 14.38 13.35 8.36
N LYS A 71 13.97 14.59 8.03
CA LYS A 71 12.70 14.85 7.33
C LYS A 71 12.65 14.20 5.95
N GLN A 72 13.76 14.29 5.20
CA GLN A 72 13.90 13.63 3.90
C GLN A 72 13.88 12.10 4.02
N LEU A 73 14.51 11.53 5.06
CA LEU A 73 14.47 10.09 5.33
C LEU A 73 13.04 9.62 5.60
N LYS A 74 12.31 10.30 6.49
CA LYS A 74 10.90 9.98 6.76
C LYS A 74 10.05 10.01 5.49
N SER A 75 10.25 11.01 4.63
CA SER A 75 9.55 11.09 3.35
C SER A 75 9.91 9.96 2.38
N LYS A 76 11.17 9.52 2.33
CA LYS A 76 11.58 8.38 1.49
C LYS A 76 11.01 7.06 2.01
N LEU A 77 11.06 6.82 3.32
CA LEU A 77 10.49 5.61 3.93
C LEU A 77 8.99 5.53 3.67
N TYR A 78 8.27 6.65 3.81
CA TYR A 78 6.85 6.72 3.45
C TYR A 78 6.57 6.36 1.99
N LYS A 79 7.38 6.86 1.07
CA LYS A 79 7.24 6.51 -0.35
C LYS A 79 7.50 5.04 -0.62
N LEU A 80 8.48 4.44 0.05
CA LEU A 80 8.78 3.01 -0.08
C LEU A 80 7.62 2.15 0.42
N GLU A 81 7.07 2.47 1.60
CA GLU A 81 5.90 1.77 2.17
C GLU A 81 4.70 1.85 1.21
N MET A 82 4.41 3.06 0.71
CA MET A 82 3.32 3.28 -0.25
C MET A 82 3.53 2.50 -1.54
N GLN A 83 4.76 2.46 -2.06
CA GLN A 83 5.08 1.72 -3.27
C GLN A 83 4.92 0.20 -3.07
N GLN A 84 5.31 -0.31 -1.91
CA GLN A 84 5.14 -1.72 -1.56
C GLN A 84 3.66 -2.08 -1.41
N ARG A 85 2.86 -1.21 -0.79
CA ARG A 85 1.41 -1.41 -0.73
C ARG A 85 0.75 -1.37 -2.10
N GLN A 86 1.20 -0.48 -2.99
CA GLN A 86 0.72 -0.43 -4.37
C GLN A 86 1.09 -1.69 -5.15
N SER A 87 2.29 -2.24 -4.96
CA SER A 87 2.68 -3.49 -5.64
C SER A 87 1.87 -4.68 -5.14
N GLU A 88 1.59 -4.77 -3.84
CA GLU A 88 0.68 -5.77 -3.26
C GLU A 88 -0.74 -5.63 -3.82
N GLN A 89 -1.27 -4.42 -3.90
CA GLN A 89 -2.56 -4.15 -4.54
C GLN A 89 -2.55 -4.58 -6.01
N GLN A 90 -1.48 -4.28 -6.75
CA GLN A 90 -1.36 -4.68 -8.15
C GLN A 90 -1.33 -6.20 -8.31
N ILE A 91 -0.72 -6.95 -7.38
CA ILE A 91 -0.76 -8.42 -7.39
C ILE A 91 -2.18 -8.92 -7.20
N VAL A 92 -2.94 -8.35 -6.26
CA VAL A 92 -4.36 -8.67 -6.06
C VAL A 92 -5.18 -8.32 -7.30
N GLU A 93 -4.92 -7.16 -7.92
CA GLU A 93 -5.58 -6.75 -9.16
C GLU A 93 -5.28 -7.67 -10.33
N ASN A 94 -4.02 -8.08 -10.50
CA ASN A 94 -3.62 -9.01 -11.55
C ASN A 94 -4.17 -10.42 -11.31
N GLY A 95 -4.44 -10.79 -10.06
CA GLY A 95 -5.16 -12.01 -9.70
C GLY A 95 -6.66 -11.94 -9.94
N LYS A 96 -7.23 -10.78 -10.30
CA LYS A 96 -8.65 -10.66 -10.64
C LYS A 96 -8.93 -11.48 -11.90
N ALA A 97 -9.93 -12.35 -11.81
CA ALA A 97 -10.42 -13.09 -12.96
C ALA A 97 -10.96 -12.11 -14.02
N ASP A 98 -10.65 -12.39 -15.28
CA ASP A 98 -11.06 -11.55 -16.40
C ASP A 98 -12.61 -11.44 -16.47
N ILE A 99 -13.12 -10.31 -16.94
CA ILE A 99 -14.57 -10.08 -17.12
C ILE A 99 -15.03 -10.75 -18.44
N GLY A 100 -14.54 -11.95 -18.70
CA GLY A 100 -14.82 -12.76 -19.87
C GLY A 100 -15.90 -13.81 -19.62
N TRP A 101 -16.35 -14.43 -20.70
CA TRP A 101 -17.28 -15.55 -20.63
C TRP A 101 -16.66 -16.72 -19.85
N GLY A 102 -17.29 -17.14 -18.74
CA GLY A 102 -16.81 -18.25 -17.90
C GLY A 102 -16.38 -17.89 -16.47
N SER A 103 -16.19 -16.61 -16.14
CA SER A 103 -15.87 -16.15 -14.76
C SER A 103 -17.11 -15.77 -13.93
N GLN A 104 -18.31 -16.02 -14.47
CA GLN A 104 -19.58 -15.72 -13.81
C GLN A 104 -19.85 -16.62 -12.60
N ILE A 105 -20.15 -16.00 -11.46
CA ILE A 105 -20.47 -16.73 -10.22
C ILE A 105 -21.97 -16.94 -10.03
N ARG A 106 -22.82 -16.11 -10.64
CA ARG A 106 -24.27 -16.17 -10.48
C ARG A 106 -24.97 -15.72 -11.75
N SER A 107 -25.99 -16.46 -12.15
CA SER A 107 -26.86 -16.15 -13.28
C SER A 107 -28.18 -15.58 -12.79
N TYR A 108 -28.60 -14.44 -13.35
CA TYR A 108 -29.86 -13.78 -13.08
C TYR A 108 -30.71 -13.81 -14.34
N VAL A 109 -31.67 -14.74 -14.41
CA VAL A 109 -32.59 -14.90 -15.55
C VAL A 109 -33.97 -14.42 -15.14
N LEU A 110 -34.21 -13.11 -15.30
CA LEU A 110 -35.42 -12.46 -14.80
C LEU A 110 -36.68 -12.88 -15.57
N ASP A 111 -36.58 -13.17 -16.87
CA ASP A 111 -37.71 -13.63 -17.69
C ASP A 111 -38.34 -14.93 -17.20
N LYS A 112 -37.53 -15.80 -16.57
CA LYS A 112 -37.98 -17.06 -15.96
C LYS A 112 -38.11 -16.96 -14.44
N SER A 113 -37.98 -15.75 -13.89
CA SER A 113 -37.92 -15.49 -12.45
C SER A 113 -36.97 -16.46 -11.73
N HIS A 114 -35.73 -16.54 -12.21
CA HIS A 114 -34.78 -17.56 -11.73
C HIS A 114 -33.38 -16.97 -11.54
N ILE A 115 -32.83 -17.18 -10.35
CA ILE A 115 -31.45 -16.79 -9.99
C ILE A 115 -30.73 -18.03 -9.49
N LYS A 116 -29.53 -18.30 -10.02
CA LYS A 116 -28.73 -19.47 -9.64
C LYS A 116 -27.27 -19.11 -9.42
N ASP A 117 -26.73 -19.47 -8.27
CA ASP A 117 -25.29 -19.41 -7.99
C ASP A 117 -24.61 -20.64 -8.61
N LEU A 118 -23.64 -20.39 -9.49
CA LEU A 118 -22.95 -21.42 -10.27
C LEU A 118 -21.88 -22.14 -9.44
N ARG A 119 -21.45 -21.56 -8.31
CA ARG A 119 -20.43 -22.15 -7.43
C ARG A 119 -21.05 -23.10 -6.41
N THR A 120 -22.15 -22.68 -5.79
CA THR A 120 -22.83 -23.47 -4.74
C THR A 120 -24.02 -24.26 -5.27
N GLY A 121 -24.51 -23.95 -6.48
CA GLY A 121 -25.65 -24.60 -7.11
C GLY A 121 -27.02 -24.15 -6.58
N ILE A 122 -27.06 -23.27 -5.57
CA ILE A 122 -28.29 -22.77 -4.96
C ILE A 122 -29.06 -21.90 -5.94
N GLU A 123 -30.37 -22.07 -5.93
CA GLU A 123 -31.30 -21.33 -6.76
C GLU A 123 -32.38 -20.63 -5.93
N ASN A 124 -32.89 -19.50 -6.44
CA ASN A 124 -34.01 -18.77 -5.87
C ASN A 124 -34.93 -18.30 -7.01
N THR A 125 -36.23 -18.51 -6.83
CA THR A 125 -37.28 -18.10 -7.78
C THR A 125 -37.87 -16.73 -7.46
N ASN A 126 -37.70 -16.23 -6.24
CA ASN A 126 -38.13 -14.88 -5.88
C ASN A 126 -37.04 -13.87 -6.25
N THR A 127 -37.04 -13.45 -7.52
CA THR A 127 -36.07 -12.49 -8.07
C THR A 127 -36.10 -11.15 -7.35
N GLN A 128 -37.30 -10.67 -7.02
CA GLN A 128 -37.48 -9.35 -6.41
C GLN A 128 -36.79 -9.26 -5.05
N ALA A 129 -37.01 -10.23 -4.17
CA ALA A 129 -36.37 -10.26 -2.86
C ALA A 129 -34.84 -10.28 -2.93
N VAL A 130 -34.27 -11.03 -3.89
CA VAL A 130 -32.81 -11.10 -4.08
C VAL A 130 -32.24 -9.78 -4.59
N LEU A 131 -32.96 -9.08 -5.48
CA LEU A 131 -32.58 -7.76 -5.97
C LEU A 131 -32.70 -6.69 -4.88
N ASP A 132 -33.65 -6.86 -3.96
CA ASP A 132 -33.86 -5.97 -2.80
C ASP A 132 -32.88 -6.25 -1.64
N GLY A 133 -32.01 -7.26 -1.75
CA GLY A 133 -30.91 -7.51 -0.82
C GLY A 133 -30.94 -8.82 -0.05
N ASP A 134 -31.92 -9.72 -0.28
CA ASP A 134 -31.96 -11.08 0.32
C ASP A 134 -30.87 -11.99 -0.30
N LEU A 135 -29.61 -11.70 0.03
CA LEU A 135 -28.41 -12.40 -0.45
C LEU A 135 -27.86 -13.41 0.55
N ASP A 136 -28.35 -13.41 1.79
CA ASP A 136 -27.81 -14.20 2.91
C ASP A 136 -27.73 -15.69 2.58
N LYS A 137 -28.76 -16.24 1.91
CA LYS A 137 -28.78 -17.64 1.49
C LYS A 137 -27.61 -18.02 0.59
N PHE A 138 -27.20 -17.12 -0.30
CA PHE A 138 -26.06 -17.34 -1.19
C PHE A 138 -24.72 -17.15 -0.47
N ILE A 139 -24.64 -16.16 0.43
CA ILE A 139 -23.44 -15.84 1.21
C ILE A 139 -23.13 -16.99 2.16
N GLU A 140 -24.08 -17.42 2.99
CA GLU A 140 -23.90 -18.52 3.94
C GLU A 140 -23.44 -19.80 3.26
N ALA A 141 -24.05 -20.14 2.12
CA ALA A 141 -23.71 -21.34 1.39
C ALA A 141 -22.31 -21.26 0.78
N SER A 142 -21.89 -20.08 0.33
CA SER A 142 -20.53 -19.86 -0.18
C SER A 142 -19.51 -20.05 0.96
N LEU A 143 -19.78 -19.45 2.12
CA LEU A 143 -18.92 -19.57 3.31
C LEU A 143 -18.84 -21.03 3.82
N LYS A 144 -19.96 -21.75 3.85
CA LYS A 144 -20.01 -23.18 4.23
C LYS A 144 -19.24 -24.07 3.24
N ALA A 145 -19.18 -23.69 1.97
CA ALA A 145 -18.40 -24.39 0.94
C ALA A 145 -16.91 -24.04 0.96
N GLY A 146 -16.48 -23.08 1.80
CA GLY A 146 -15.08 -22.65 1.90
C GLY A 146 -14.61 -21.75 0.75
N LEU A 147 -15.54 -21.03 0.12
CA LEU A 147 -15.30 -20.09 -0.97
C LEU A 147 -15.14 -18.64 -0.49
#